data_AF-A0ABD6QTP3-F1
#
_entry.id   AF-A0ABD6QTP3-F1
#
_cell.length_a   1.000
_cell.length_b   1.000
_cell.length_c   1.000
_cell.angle_alpha   90.00
_cell.angle_beta   90.00
_cell.angle_gamma   90.00
#
_symmetry.space_group_name_H-M   'P 1'
#
loop_
_entity.id
_entity.type
_entity.pdbx_description
1 polymer ?
#
loop_
_entity_poly.entity_id
_entity_poly.type
_entity_poly.pdbx_seq_one_letter_code
_entity_poly.pdbx_strand_id
1 'polypeptide(L)'
;MEPIRPEVRRELMRANPELTDSDIDRYERLTSRRFMLDPDADREEIRRIDEERERLVRARMPRLAEIENAFNARTPSVERTSPRVEVEFKLKPGEAGGP
;
A
#
# COMPACT_ATOMS: atom_id res chain seq x y z
N MET A 1 -5.95 -5.19 1.89
CA MET A 1 -5.18 -4.71 0.72
C MET A 1 -6.08 -4.81 -0.48
N GLU A 2 -6.17 -3.77 -1.30
CA GLU A 2 -6.94 -3.83 -2.56
C GLU A 2 -6.13 -4.59 -3.61
N PRO A 3 -6.77 -5.42 -4.45
CA PRO A 3 -6.11 -6.07 -5.58
C PRO A 3 -5.59 -5.03 -6.57
N ILE A 4 -4.59 -5.42 -7.38
CA ILE A 4 -4.09 -4.63 -8.49
C ILE A 4 -5.26 -4.31 -9.41
N ARG A 5 -5.44 -3.01 -9.68
CA ARG A 5 -6.54 -2.51 -10.51
C ARG A 5 -6.48 -3.13 -11.91
N PRO A 6 -7.63 -3.47 -12.53
CA PRO A 6 -7.66 -4.06 -13.87
C PRO A 6 -6.87 -3.27 -14.93
N GLU A 7 -6.85 -1.95 -14.82
CA GLU A 7 -6.12 -1.05 -15.71
C GLU A 7 -4.60 -1.19 -15.55
N VAL A 8 -4.12 -1.34 -14.31
CA VAL A 8 -2.71 -1.61 -14.01
C VAL A 8 -2.32 -2.99 -14.54
N ARG A 9 -3.18 -4.01 -14.35
CA ARG A 9 -2.96 -5.35 -14.91
C ARG A 9 -2.77 -5.33 -16.42
N ARG A 10 -3.64 -4.61 -17.14
CA ARG A 10 -3.54 -4.47 -18.61
C ARG A 10 -2.25 -3.79 -19.04
N GLU A 11 -1.84 -2.73 -18.35
CA GLU A 11 -0.58 -2.04 -18.66
C GLU A 11 0.65 -2.91 -18.35
N LEU A 12 0.62 -3.70 -17.28
CA LEU A 12 1.67 -4.67 -16.99
C LEU A 12 1.80 -5.73 -18.09
N MET A 13 0.68 -6.29 -18.54
CA MET A 13 0.66 -7.29 -19.63
C MET A 13 1.04 -6.67 -20.99
N ARG A 14 0.75 -5.38 -21.22
CA ARG A 14 1.25 -4.66 -22.40
C ARG A 14 2.75 -4.45 -22.35
N ALA A 15 3.29 -4.09 -21.18
CA ALA A 15 4.72 -3.87 -20.98
C ALA A 15 5.53 -5.18 -21.02
N ASN A 16 4.92 -6.29 -20.60
CA ASN A 16 5.49 -7.62 -20.70
C ASN A 16 4.44 -8.62 -21.25
N PRO A 17 4.43 -8.89 -22.56
CA PRO A 17 3.47 -9.82 -23.18
C PRO A 17 3.55 -11.26 -22.68
N GLU A 18 4.67 -11.67 -22.08
CA GLU A 18 4.84 -13.00 -21.48
C GLU A 18 4.28 -13.09 -20.05
N LEU A 19 3.85 -11.97 -19.47
CA LEU A 19 3.23 -11.93 -18.15
C LEU A 19 1.86 -12.61 -18.20
N THR A 20 1.63 -13.55 -17.29
CA THR A 20 0.35 -14.23 -17.15
C THR A 20 -0.45 -13.65 -15.98
N ASP A 21 -1.77 -13.80 -16.01
CA ASP A 21 -2.61 -13.48 -14.85
C ASP A 21 -2.18 -14.28 -13.60
N SER A 22 -1.68 -15.51 -13.78
CA SER A 22 -1.19 -16.33 -12.67
C SER A 22 0.02 -15.73 -11.96
N ASP A 23 0.89 -15.03 -12.68
CA ASP A 23 2.03 -14.31 -12.10
C ASP A 23 1.55 -13.11 -11.27
N ILE A 24 0.59 -12.36 -11.79
CA ILE A 24 -0.02 -11.22 -11.09
C ILE A 24 -0.74 -11.71 -9.82
N ASP A 25 -1.54 -12.76 -9.92
CA ASP A 25 -2.26 -13.37 -8.79
C ASP A 25 -1.29 -13.93 -7.74
N ARG A 26 -0.14 -14.47 -8.16
CA ARG A 26 0.91 -14.90 -7.23
C ARG A 26 1.48 -13.72 -6.47
N TYR A 27 1.79 -12.63 -7.15
CA TYR A 27 2.27 -11.41 -6.50
C TYR A 27 1.25 -10.85 -5.49
N GLU A 28 -0.03 -10.80 -5.84
CA GLU A 28 -1.09 -10.35 -4.94
C GLU A 28 -1.24 -11.25 -3.71
N ARG A 29 -1.15 -12.57 -3.90
CA ARG A 29 -1.19 -13.54 -2.79
C ARG A 29 -0.02 -13.34 -1.82
N LEU A 30 1.20 -13.19 -2.35
CA LEU A 30 2.38 -12.93 -1.54
C LEU A 30 2.25 -11.60 -0.78
N THR A 31 1.79 -10.56 -1.45
CA THR A 31 1.62 -9.24 -0.84
C THR A 31 0.53 -9.26 0.25
N SER A 32 -0.57 -9.97 0.01
CA SER A 32 -1.63 -10.17 1.01
C SER A 32 -1.13 -10.96 2.22
N ARG A 33 -0.39 -12.05 1.99
CA ARG A 33 0.21 -12.85 3.06
C ARG A 33 1.17 -12.01 3.90
N ARG A 34 2.02 -11.20 3.28
CA ARG A 34 2.95 -10.29 3.97
C ARG A 34 2.25 -9.32 4.91
N PHE A 35 1.06 -8.85 4.54
CA PHE A 35 0.25 -7.91 5.32
C PHE A 35 -0.45 -8.58 6.52
N MET A 36 -0.69 -9.89 6.46
CA MET A 36 -1.33 -10.64 7.55
C MET A 36 -0.33 -11.08 8.64
N LEU A 37 0.97 -11.00 8.37
CA LEU A 37 2.03 -11.42 9.29
C LEU A 37 2.40 -10.32 10.28
N ASP A 38 2.77 -10.73 11.49
CA ASP A 38 3.27 -9.83 12.52
C ASP A 38 4.75 -9.49 12.23
N PRO A 39 5.11 -8.20 12.10
CA PRO A 39 6.48 -7.78 11.79
C PRO A 39 7.52 -8.17 12.84
N ASP A 40 7.12 -8.40 14.09
CA ASP A 40 8.02 -8.76 15.18
C ASP A 40 8.09 -10.27 15.38
N ALA A 41 6.98 -10.99 15.20
CA ALA A 41 6.94 -12.44 15.38
C ALA A 41 7.40 -13.22 14.12
N ASP A 42 7.09 -12.72 12.92
CA ASP A 42 7.21 -13.48 11.66
C ASP A 42 8.36 -13.00 10.75
N ARG A 43 9.43 -12.44 11.31
CA ARG A 43 10.52 -11.79 10.54
C ARG A 43 11.13 -12.66 9.44
N GLU A 44 11.34 -13.94 9.69
CA GLU A 44 11.91 -14.86 8.69
C GLU A 44 10.95 -15.13 7.53
N GLU A 45 9.67 -15.31 7.83
CA GLU A 45 8.64 -15.56 6.83
C GLU A 45 8.40 -14.32 5.98
N ILE A 46 8.36 -13.16 6.63
CA ILE A 46 8.37 -11.84 6.00
C ILE A 46 9.50 -11.71 5.01
N ARG A 47 10.73 -12.02 5.43
CA ARG A 47 11.92 -11.94 4.58
C ARG A 47 11.79 -12.87 3.37
N ARG A 48 11.34 -14.11 3.56
CA ARG A 48 11.13 -15.06 2.45
C ARG A 48 10.11 -14.54 1.44
N ILE A 49 8.98 -14.01 1.92
CA ILE A 49 7.95 -13.43 1.07
C ILE A 49 8.49 -12.23 0.29
N ASP A 50 9.24 -11.35 0.95
CA ASP A 50 9.81 -10.17 0.30
C ASP A 50 10.85 -10.57 -0.78
N GLU A 51 11.70 -11.56 -0.51
CA GLU A 51 12.64 -12.11 -1.50
C GLU A 51 11.90 -12.75 -2.69
N GLU A 52 10.82 -13.50 -2.45
CA GLU A 52 10.03 -14.12 -3.52
C GLU A 52 9.30 -13.07 -4.37
N ARG A 53 8.71 -12.05 -3.73
CA ARG A 53 8.08 -10.92 -4.42
C ARG A 53 9.09 -10.19 -5.28
N GLU A 54 10.28 -9.89 -4.74
CA GLU A 54 11.32 -9.19 -5.50
C GLU A 54 11.77 -10.00 -6.73
N ARG A 55 11.97 -11.31 -6.59
CA ARG A 55 12.32 -12.18 -7.73
C ARG A 55 11.24 -12.16 -8.80
N LEU A 56 9.97 -12.25 -8.40
CA LEU A 56 8.83 -12.23 -9.32
C LEU A 56 8.72 -10.88 -10.06
N VAL A 57 8.86 -9.77 -9.33
CA VAL A 57 8.84 -8.42 -9.91
C VAL A 57 10.00 -8.24 -10.89
N ARG A 58 11.23 -8.59 -10.51
CA ARG A 58 12.40 -8.48 -11.39
C ARG A 58 12.26 -9.32 -12.66
N ALA A 59 11.71 -10.53 -12.55
CA ALA A 59 11.61 -11.46 -13.68
C ALA A 59 10.42 -11.18 -14.61
N ARG A 60 9.27 -10.78 -14.05
CA ARG A 60 8.00 -10.73 -14.79
C ARG A 60 7.35 -9.35 -14.84
N MET A 61 7.62 -8.47 -13.87
CA MET A 61 6.95 -7.17 -13.76
C MET A 61 7.95 -6.03 -13.48
N PRO A 62 8.99 -5.85 -14.30
CA PRO A 62 10.09 -4.91 -13.99
C PRO A 62 9.63 -3.44 -13.92
N ARG A 63 8.50 -3.10 -14.53
CA ARG A 63 7.92 -1.75 -14.54
C ARG A 63 6.77 -1.56 -13.55
N LEU A 64 6.56 -2.51 -12.61
CA LEU A 64 5.44 -2.46 -11.67
C LEU A 64 5.35 -1.14 -10.92
N ALA A 65 6.44 -0.73 -10.27
CA ALA A 65 6.46 0.50 -9.47
C ALA A 65 6.20 1.76 -10.33
N GLU A 66 6.71 1.80 -11.57
CA GLU A 66 6.49 2.91 -12.49
C GLU A 66 5.01 3.03 -12.88
N ILE A 67 4.38 1.91 -13.23
CA ILE A 67 2.98 1.86 -13.64
C ILE A 67 2.07 2.19 -12.45
N GLU A 68 2.30 1.61 -11.28
CA GLU A 68 1.53 1.92 -10.07
C GLU A 68 1.62 3.41 -9.71
N ASN A 69 2.82 3.99 -9.73
CA ASN A 69 3.02 5.42 -9.47
C ASN A 69 2.30 6.30 -10.49
N ALA A 70 2.36 5.95 -11.78
CA ALA A 70 1.67 6.69 -12.84
C ALA A 70 0.14 6.66 -12.67
N PHE A 71 -0.43 5.54 -12.20
CA PHE A 71 -1.85 5.43 -11.92
C PHE A 71 -2.27 6.16 -10.65
N ASN A 72 -1.47 6.06 -9.58
CA ASN A 72 -1.72 6.77 -8.32
C ASN A 72 -1.61 8.30 -8.49
N ALA A 73 -0.71 8.78 -9.35
CA ALA A 73 -0.61 10.22 -9.65
C ALA A 73 -1.80 10.75 -10.46
N ARG A 74 -2.43 9.91 -11.29
CA ARG A 74 -3.61 10.26 -12.11
C ARG A 74 -4.93 10.15 -11.35
N THR A 75 -4.96 9.37 -10.28
CA THR A 75 -6.13 9.19 -9.41
C THR A 75 -5.77 9.82 -8.07
N PRO A 76 -5.97 11.13 -7.86
CA PRO A 76 -5.81 11.68 -6.52
C PRO A 76 -6.74 10.88 -5.62
N SER A 77 -6.16 10.14 -4.67
CA SER A 77 -6.90 9.47 -3.62
C SER A 77 -7.90 10.48 -3.09
N VAL A 78 -9.19 10.17 -3.22
CA VAL A 78 -10.23 10.94 -2.54
C VAL A 78 -9.80 10.93 -1.08
N GLU A 79 -9.36 12.09 -0.63
CA GLU A 79 -8.93 12.33 0.74
C GLU A 79 -9.99 11.70 1.65
N ARG A 80 -9.62 10.61 2.34
CA ARG A 80 -10.30 10.25 3.58
C ARG A 80 -9.89 11.34 4.57
N THR A 81 -10.51 12.51 4.45
CA THR A 81 -10.61 13.46 5.54
C THR A 81 -11.32 12.73 6.66
N SER A 82 -10.55 12.08 7.52
CA SER A 82 -10.98 11.85 8.89
C SER A 82 -11.49 13.21 9.39
N PRO A 83 -12.75 13.34 9.83
CA PRO A 83 -13.19 14.57 10.45
C PRO A 83 -12.27 14.79 11.65
N ARG A 84 -11.41 15.80 11.57
CA ARG A 84 -10.73 16.36 12.74
C ARG A 84 -11.86 16.86 13.62
N VAL A 85 -12.27 16.06 14.60
CA VAL A 85 -13.02 16.56 15.73
C VAL A 85 -12.03 17.46 16.48
N GLU A 86 -12.05 18.76 16.17
CA GLU A 86 -11.44 19.77 17.02
C GLU A 86 -12.20 19.74 18.35
N VAL A 87 -11.64 19.03 19.32
CA VAL A 87 -12.07 19.17 20.71
C VAL A 87 -11.54 20.52 21.18
N GLU A 88 -12.38 21.55 21.09
CA GLU A 88 -12.14 22.87 21.64
C GLU A 88 -12.07 22.76 23.17
N PHE A 89 -10.88 22.51 23.71
CA PHE A 89 -10.61 22.64 25.14
C PHE A 89 -10.65 24.12 25.50
N LYS A 90 -11.84 24.61 25.91
CA LYS A 90 -11.97 25.91 26.59
C LYS A 90 -11.28 25.85 27.96
N LEU A 91 -9.99 26.14 27.98
CA LEU A 91 -9.31 26.57 29.20
C LEU A 91 -9.76 28.01 29.48
N LYS A 92 -10.63 28.17 30.47
CA LYS A 92 -10.99 29.49 31.02
C LYS A 92 -9.73 30.14 31.64
N PRO A 93 -9.38 31.38 31.28
CA PRO A 93 -8.27 32.07 31.89
C PRO A 93 -8.71 32.79 33.17
N GLY A 94 -7.91 32.66 34.22
CA GLY A 94 -7.75 33.67 35.26
C GLY A 94 -8.85 33.76 36.32
N GLU A 95 -8.49 33.41 37.56
CA GLU A 95 -8.75 34.32 38.69
C GLU A 95 -7.59 34.20 39.67
N ALA A 96 -6.77 35.25 39.68
CA ALA A 96 -5.82 35.57 40.73
C ALA A 96 -6.44 36.71 41.57
N GLY A 97 -6.23 36.67 42.89
CA GLY A 97 -6.63 37.69 43.87
C GLY A 97 -7.71 37.13 44.80
N GLY A 98 -7.40 36.80 46.07
CA GLY A 98 -7.23 37.74 47.19
C GLY A 98 -8.58 37.90 47.91
N PRO A 99 -8.69 38.03 49.25
CA PRO A 99 -7.74 38.69 50.18
C PRO A 99 -7.02 37.76 51.16
#